data_AF-A0A0F8YZA6-F1
#
_entry.id   AF-A0A0F8YZA6-F1
#
_cell.length_a   1.000
_cell.length_b   1.000
_cell.length_c   1.000
_cell.angle_alpha   90.00
_cell.angle_beta   90.00
_cell.angle_gamma   90.00
#
_symmetry.space_group_name_H-M   'P 1'
#
loop_
_entity.id
_entity.type
_entity.pdbx_description
1 polymer ?
#
loop_
_entity_poly.entity_id
_entity_poly.type
_entity_poly.pdbx_seq_one_letter_code
_entity_poly.pdbx_strand_id
1 'polypeptide(L)'
;MSQLSTISWDVFVDAGYIAHVDVIIDIDGDGVRDDALVFEYDKVQTPSDQLIVDMNFQRDAWVNTFDDKGIVNDDAIAWLSSGLSGGLNSPGFINGLLSLWKSGIATDIDGSTVVIDGSTVILGFEIEIDSWIIQSDDTKNPISTIRNIQINGMPVEVSLQPLDSLEFNVETEFAIDIVPNIYTITTTVDLR
;
A
#
# COMPACT_ATOMS: atom_id res chain seq x y z
N MET A 1 0.57 -10.06 -14.15
CA MET A 1 1.17 -8.84 -13.55
C MET A 1 1.37 -7.67 -14.51
N SER A 2 1.29 -7.85 -15.84
CA SER A 2 1.52 -6.76 -16.81
C SER A 2 0.52 -5.59 -16.69
N GLN A 3 -0.61 -5.82 -16.03
CA GLN A 3 -1.64 -4.83 -15.74
C GLN A 3 -1.19 -3.74 -14.76
N LEU A 4 -0.16 -3.98 -13.94
CA LEU A 4 0.32 -3.03 -12.95
C LEU A 4 1.53 -2.26 -13.48
N SER A 5 1.43 -0.94 -13.61
CA SER A 5 2.51 -0.04 -14.00
C SER A 5 3.02 0.73 -12.79
N THR A 6 2.10 1.40 -12.08
CA THR A 6 2.45 2.19 -10.90
C THR A 6 1.39 2.13 -9.80
N ILE A 7 1.80 2.32 -8.55
CA ILE A 7 0.91 2.66 -7.42
C ILE A 7 1.54 3.82 -6.67
N SER A 8 0.71 4.79 -6.29
CA SER A 8 1.11 5.88 -5.40
C SER A 8 -0.03 6.31 -4.50
N TRP A 9 0.30 6.85 -3.34
CA TRP A 9 -0.61 7.49 -2.39
C TRP A 9 0.14 8.57 -1.60
N ASP A 10 -0.61 9.47 -0.98
CA ASP A 10 -0.11 10.30 0.12
C ASP A 10 -0.58 9.69 1.43
N VAL A 11 0.27 9.71 2.45
CA VAL A 11 -0.06 9.27 3.80
C VAL A 11 0.36 10.32 4.82
N PHE A 12 -0.53 10.61 5.77
CA PHE A 12 -0.18 11.34 6.98
C PHE A 12 0.26 10.33 8.02
N VAL A 13 1.53 10.39 8.43
CA VAL A 13 2.07 9.43 9.40
C VAL A 13 2.11 10.08 10.79
N ASP A 14 1.06 9.83 11.58
CA ASP A 14 0.93 10.30 12.96
C ASP A 14 1.79 9.42 13.90
N ALA A 15 1.52 8.11 13.89
CA ALA A 15 2.34 7.09 14.53
C ALA A 15 2.27 5.78 13.75
N GLY A 16 3.02 4.76 14.20
CA GLY A 16 3.04 3.46 13.54
C GLY A 16 4.07 3.35 12.43
N TYR A 17 3.82 2.39 11.56
CA TYR A 17 4.55 2.20 10.31
C TYR A 17 3.84 3.00 9.21
N ILE A 18 4.59 3.46 8.21
CA ILE A 18 4.01 4.13 7.04
C ILE A 18 3.15 3.14 6.23
N ALA A 19 2.10 3.61 5.55
CA ALA A 19 1.23 2.72 4.80
C ALA A 19 1.97 1.86 3.77
N HIS A 20 1.47 0.65 3.52
CA HIS A 20 1.96 -0.27 2.52
C HIS A 20 0.82 -0.77 1.63
N VAL A 21 1.14 -1.49 0.55
CA VAL A 21 0.14 -2.04 -0.37
C VAL A 21 0.40 -3.50 -0.71
N ASP A 22 -0.67 -4.29 -0.61
CA ASP A 22 -0.75 -5.68 -1.04
C ASP A 22 -1.48 -5.76 -2.37
N VAL A 23 -0.83 -6.31 -3.38
CA VAL A 23 -1.43 -6.60 -4.68
C VAL A 23 -1.92 -8.03 -4.67
N ILE A 24 -3.24 -8.21 -4.62
CA ILE A 24 -3.88 -9.52 -4.55
C ILE A 24 -3.86 -10.18 -5.92
N ILE A 25 -3.29 -11.38 -6.00
CA ILE A 25 -3.04 -12.07 -7.26
C ILE A 25 -3.71 -13.43 -7.33
N ASP A 26 -4.07 -13.77 -8.57
CA ASP A 26 -4.56 -15.06 -9.02
C ASP A 26 -3.52 -15.64 -10.00
N ILE A 27 -2.82 -16.66 -9.51
CA ILE A 27 -1.68 -17.31 -10.14
C ILE A 27 -2.16 -18.41 -11.08
N ASP A 28 -3.19 -19.18 -10.70
CA ASP A 28 -3.68 -20.31 -11.48
C ASP A 28 -4.81 -19.97 -12.48
N GLY A 29 -5.38 -18.77 -12.36
CA GLY A 29 -6.40 -18.20 -13.25
C GLY A 29 -7.83 -18.65 -12.94
N ASP A 30 -8.10 -19.18 -11.74
CA ASP A 30 -9.42 -19.66 -11.34
C ASP A 30 -10.36 -18.55 -10.83
N GLY A 31 -9.86 -17.32 -10.69
CA GLY A 31 -10.58 -16.16 -10.18
C GLY A 31 -10.61 -16.03 -8.66
N VAL A 32 -9.81 -16.82 -7.94
CA VAL A 32 -9.66 -16.81 -6.48
C VAL A 32 -8.28 -16.27 -6.09
N ARG A 33 -8.19 -15.65 -4.91
CA ARG A 33 -6.92 -15.19 -4.34
C ARG A 33 -6.03 -16.40 -4.04
N ASP A 34 -4.87 -16.44 -4.69
CA ASP A 34 -3.79 -17.38 -4.39
C ASP A 34 -2.79 -16.78 -3.40
N ASP A 35 -2.42 -15.51 -3.63
CA ASP A 35 -1.35 -14.85 -2.89
C ASP A 35 -1.47 -13.31 -2.96
N ALA A 36 -0.50 -12.61 -2.38
CA ALA A 36 -0.33 -11.18 -2.50
C ALA A 36 1.16 -10.81 -2.69
N LEU A 37 1.41 -9.82 -3.55
CA LEU A 37 2.70 -9.13 -3.61
C LEU A 37 2.65 -7.91 -2.69
N VAL A 38 3.45 -7.96 -1.64
CA VAL A 38 3.50 -6.94 -0.59
C VAL A 38 4.61 -5.93 -0.91
N PHE A 39 4.22 -4.67 -1.06
CA PHE A 39 5.13 -3.54 -1.24
C PHE A 39 5.16 -2.70 0.03
N GLU A 40 6.29 -2.76 0.74
CA GLU A 40 6.46 -2.16 2.06
C GLU A 40 7.67 -1.22 2.10
N TYR A 41 7.60 -0.13 2.87
CA TYR A 41 8.62 0.93 2.90
C TYR A 41 10.06 0.45 3.04
N ASP A 42 10.32 -0.45 3.99
CA ASP A 42 11.66 -0.99 4.23
C ASP A 42 12.16 -1.86 3.06
N LYS A 43 11.25 -2.35 2.22
CA LYS A 43 11.57 -3.29 1.15
C LYS A 43 11.64 -2.62 -0.22
N VAL A 44 10.95 -1.50 -0.44
CA VAL A 44 10.77 -0.92 -1.77
C VAL A 44 12.04 -0.27 -2.36
N GLN A 45 13.04 0.11 -1.55
CA GLN A 45 14.29 0.73 -2.04
C GLN A 45 15.56 0.01 -1.57
N THR A 46 16.54 -0.16 -2.47
CA THR A 46 17.87 -0.69 -2.13
C THR A 46 18.74 0.35 -1.38
N PRO A 47 19.48 -0.02 -0.30
CA PRO A 47 19.48 -1.33 0.36
C PRO A 47 18.23 -1.47 1.24
N SER A 48 17.47 -2.54 0.99
CA SER A 48 16.17 -2.74 1.59
C SER A 48 16.29 -3.67 2.80
N ASP A 49 16.88 -3.14 3.86
CA ASP A 49 17.11 -3.84 5.13
C ASP A 49 17.20 -2.86 6.32
N GLN A 50 16.56 -1.70 6.22
CA GLN A 50 16.45 -0.75 7.31
C GLN A 50 15.69 -1.40 8.47
N LEU A 51 16.39 -1.59 9.59
CA LEU A 51 15.74 -2.00 10.83
C LEU A 51 14.64 -0.96 11.18
N ILE A 52 13.63 -1.34 11.97
CA ILE A 52 12.57 -0.41 12.43
C ILE A 52 13.16 0.90 13.02
N VAL A 53 14.37 0.84 13.58
CA VAL A 53 15.12 1.99 14.12
C VAL A 53 15.72 2.94 13.07
N ASP A 54 15.87 2.46 11.82
CA ASP A 54 16.45 3.18 10.69
C ASP A 54 15.36 3.74 9.74
N MET A 55 14.08 3.49 10.05
CA MET A 55 12.96 4.10 9.35
C MET A 55 12.90 5.60 9.60
N ASN A 56 13.56 6.34 8.72
CA ASN A 56 13.67 7.79 8.80
C ASN A 56 12.69 8.47 7.84
N PHE A 57 11.39 8.21 8.00
CA PHE A 57 10.35 8.97 7.30
C PHE A 57 9.84 10.11 8.20
N GLN A 58 9.38 11.21 7.59
CA GLN A 58 8.85 12.33 8.34
C GLN A 58 7.54 11.97 9.04
N ARG A 59 7.50 12.18 10.36
CA ARG A 59 6.28 12.04 11.19
C ARG A 59 5.52 13.36 11.32
N ASP A 60 4.26 13.26 11.73
CA ASP A 60 3.33 14.38 11.89
C ASP A 60 3.20 15.24 10.61
N ALA A 61 3.37 14.59 9.46
CA ALA A 61 3.41 15.24 8.16
C ALA A 61 2.76 14.40 7.09
N TRP A 62 2.29 15.08 6.05
CA TRP A 62 1.95 14.44 4.79
C TRP A 62 3.24 14.10 4.07
N VAL A 63 3.41 12.82 3.79
CA VAL A 63 4.48 12.28 2.99
C VAL A 63 3.87 11.57 1.78
N ASN A 64 4.58 11.59 0.66
CA ASN A 64 4.20 10.85 -0.53
C ASN A 64 4.42 9.35 -0.28
N THR A 65 4.23 8.53 -1.32
CA THR A 65 4.44 7.09 -1.31
C THR A 65 5.83 6.81 -0.77
N PHE A 66 5.86 6.10 0.36
CA PHE A 66 7.09 5.80 1.08
C PHE A 66 7.99 7.02 1.38
N ASP A 67 7.43 8.20 1.68
CA ASP A 67 8.18 9.44 1.98
C ASP A 67 9.22 9.82 0.91
N ASP A 68 8.74 9.91 -0.34
CA ASP A 68 9.54 10.17 -1.55
C ASP A 68 10.62 9.11 -1.82
N LYS A 69 10.65 8.00 -1.06
CA LYS A 69 11.54 6.87 -1.32
C LYS A 69 11.05 5.96 -2.43
N GLY A 70 9.82 6.15 -2.92
CA GLY A 70 9.42 5.61 -4.21
C GLY A 70 7.92 5.56 -4.45
N ILE A 71 7.55 5.62 -5.72
CA ILE A 71 6.30 5.04 -6.22
C ILE A 71 6.50 3.53 -6.36
N VAL A 72 5.45 2.72 -6.23
CA VAL A 72 5.53 1.32 -6.67
C VAL A 72 5.67 1.35 -8.19
N ASN A 73 6.80 0.90 -8.73
CA ASN A 73 7.10 0.81 -10.16
C ASN A 73 7.97 -0.42 -10.45
N ASP A 74 8.51 -0.55 -11.66
CA ASP A 74 9.32 -1.70 -12.08
C ASP A 74 10.58 -1.97 -11.25
N ASP A 75 11.06 -0.94 -10.52
CA ASP A 75 12.23 -1.01 -9.64
C ASP A 75 11.85 -1.23 -8.17
N ALA A 76 10.55 -1.23 -7.83
CA ALA A 76 10.09 -1.52 -6.49
C ALA A 76 10.21 -3.03 -6.21
N ILE A 77 10.81 -3.37 -5.07
CA ILE A 77 10.83 -4.75 -4.59
C ILE A 77 9.50 -5.05 -3.90
N ALA A 78 8.91 -6.17 -4.26
CA ALA A 78 7.82 -6.80 -3.52
C ALA A 78 8.26 -8.16 -2.99
N TRP A 79 7.63 -8.57 -1.89
CA TRP A 79 7.74 -9.93 -1.38
C TRP A 79 6.40 -10.65 -1.43
N LEU A 80 6.45 -11.97 -1.47
CA LEU A 80 5.27 -12.82 -1.59
C LEU A 80 4.73 -13.17 -0.21
N SER A 81 3.44 -12.92 0.04
CA SER A 81 2.83 -13.07 1.37
C SER A 81 2.86 -14.51 1.91
N SER A 82 2.91 -15.52 1.04
CA SER A 82 3.08 -16.93 1.43
C SER A 82 4.50 -17.32 1.85
N GLY A 83 5.48 -16.44 1.62
CA GLY A 83 6.86 -16.61 2.07
C GLY A 83 7.01 -16.50 3.58
N LEU A 84 8.17 -16.94 4.10
CA LEU A 84 8.53 -16.71 5.50
C LEU A 84 8.83 -15.23 5.72
N SER A 85 8.36 -14.66 6.85
CA SER A 85 8.75 -13.32 7.28
C SER A 85 10.25 -13.20 7.49
N GLY A 86 10.87 -12.10 7.05
CA GLY A 86 12.31 -11.89 7.25
C GLY A 86 12.86 -10.70 6.49
N GLY A 87 14.20 -10.58 6.46
CA GLY A 87 14.89 -9.65 5.58
C GLY A 87 15.05 -10.24 4.18
N LEU A 88 15.47 -9.43 3.20
CA LEU A 88 15.66 -9.88 1.81
C LEU A 88 16.52 -11.14 1.66
N ASN A 89 17.44 -11.35 2.60
CA ASN A 89 18.41 -12.45 2.58
C ASN A 89 18.03 -13.61 3.51
N SER A 90 16.81 -13.60 4.07
CA SER A 90 16.31 -14.67 4.93
C SER A 90 15.86 -15.87 4.10
N PRO A 91 16.28 -17.11 4.44
CA PRO A 91 15.78 -18.31 3.78
C PRO A 91 14.25 -18.38 3.83
N GLY A 92 13.61 -18.66 2.69
CA GLY A 92 12.14 -18.73 2.58
C GLY A 92 11.47 -17.37 2.36
N PHE A 93 12.22 -16.26 2.34
CA PHE A 93 11.69 -14.94 2.03
C PHE A 93 11.74 -14.70 0.50
N ILE A 94 10.60 -14.87 -0.14
CA ILE A 94 10.47 -14.80 -1.60
C ILE A 94 10.24 -13.35 -2.01
N ASN A 95 11.19 -12.76 -2.73
CA ASN A 95 11.13 -11.36 -3.13
C ASN A 95 11.73 -11.13 -4.52
N GLY A 96 11.39 -9.98 -5.10
CA GLY A 96 11.93 -9.55 -6.38
C GLY A 96 11.44 -8.18 -6.77
N LEU A 97 12.10 -7.57 -7.75
CA LEU A 97 11.63 -6.35 -8.39
C LEU A 97 10.31 -6.62 -9.13
N LEU A 98 9.40 -5.65 -9.20
CA LEU A 98 8.16 -5.76 -9.98
C LEU A 98 8.45 -6.12 -11.45
N SER A 99 9.53 -5.61 -12.04
CA SER A 99 9.98 -6.02 -13.38
C SER A 99 10.30 -7.52 -13.49
N LEU A 100 10.88 -8.12 -12.45
CA LEU A 100 11.17 -9.55 -12.39
C LEU A 100 9.91 -10.39 -12.22
N TRP A 101 9.00 -9.96 -11.33
CA TRP A 101 7.66 -10.54 -11.18
C TRP A 101 6.83 -10.46 -12.48
N LYS A 102 6.99 -9.41 -13.28
CA LYS A 102 6.35 -9.34 -14.61
C LYS A 102 6.97 -10.30 -15.62
N SER A 103 8.23 -10.67 -15.43
CA SER A 103 8.98 -11.49 -16.38
C SER A 103 8.85 -13.01 -16.14
N GLY A 104 8.26 -13.46 -15.02
CA GLY A 104 8.20 -14.89 -14.69
C GLY A 104 9.40 -15.41 -13.92
N ILE A 105 10.29 -14.54 -13.44
CA ILE A 105 11.59 -14.91 -12.87
C ILE A 105 11.69 -14.35 -11.45
N ALA A 106 10.91 -14.91 -10.53
CA ALA A 106 11.13 -14.68 -9.11
C ALA A 106 11.66 -15.95 -8.47
N THR A 107 12.84 -15.81 -7.88
CA THR A 107 13.57 -16.91 -7.27
C THR A 107 13.72 -16.58 -5.79
N ASP A 108 13.28 -17.48 -4.92
CA ASP A 108 13.66 -17.46 -3.52
C ASP A 108 15.19 -17.62 -3.40
N ILE A 109 15.77 -17.16 -2.30
CA ILE A 109 17.21 -17.27 -2.02
C ILE A 109 17.70 -18.72 -1.92
N ASP A 110 16.79 -19.67 -1.66
CA ASP A 110 17.06 -21.11 -1.65
C ASP A 110 17.05 -21.74 -3.06
N GLY A 111 16.70 -20.96 -4.09
CA GLY A 111 16.62 -21.41 -5.48
C GLY A 111 15.24 -21.95 -5.88
N SER A 112 14.24 -21.96 -4.99
CA SER A 112 12.86 -22.27 -5.36
C SER A 112 12.29 -21.16 -6.24
N THR A 113 11.58 -21.54 -7.30
CA THR A 113 11.03 -20.60 -8.28
C THR A 113 9.53 -20.51 -8.08
N VAL A 114 9.02 -19.29 -7.87
CA VAL A 114 7.60 -19.00 -7.96
C VAL A 114 7.35 -18.34 -9.31
N VAL A 115 6.46 -18.95 -10.10
CA VAL A 115 6.12 -18.43 -11.42
C VAL A 115 4.93 -17.50 -11.29
N ILE A 116 5.23 -16.22 -11.10
CA ILE A 116 4.31 -15.10 -11.30
C ILE A 116 4.84 -14.35 -12.50
N ASP A 117 3.99 -14.07 -13.49
CA ASP A 117 4.40 -13.50 -14.76
C ASP A 117 3.45 -12.40 -15.27
N GLY A 118 3.68 -11.92 -16.49
CA GLY A 118 2.87 -10.90 -17.14
C GLY A 118 1.38 -11.26 -17.23
N SER A 119 1.03 -12.54 -17.25
CA SER A 119 -0.34 -13.06 -17.40
C SER A 119 -1.10 -13.25 -16.08
N THR A 120 -0.41 -13.37 -14.94
CA THR A 120 -1.04 -13.43 -13.60
C THR A 120 -2.06 -12.30 -13.43
N VAL A 121 -3.27 -12.64 -12.96
CA VAL A 121 -4.36 -11.67 -12.84
C VAL A 121 -4.23 -10.93 -11.51
N ILE A 122 -4.46 -9.62 -11.53
CA ILE A 122 -4.61 -8.82 -10.31
C ILE A 122 -6.09 -8.75 -9.97
N LEU A 123 -6.45 -9.28 -8.81
CA LEU A 123 -7.83 -9.29 -8.31
C LEU A 123 -8.18 -8.02 -7.54
N GLY A 124 -7.19 -7.40 -6.90
CA GLY A 124 -7.42 -6.24 -6.06
C GLY A 124 -6.15 -5.70 -5.42
N PHE A 125 -6.36 -4.68 -4.60
CA PHE A 125 -5.32 -3.99 -3.84
C PHE A 125 -5.84 -3.78 -2.42
N GLU A 126 -5.03 -4.12 -1.42
CA GLU A 126 -5.27 -3.79 -0.02
C GLU A 126 -4.21 -2.76 0.37
N ILE A 127 -4.62 -1.54 0.76
CA ILE A 127 -3.70 -0.53 1.27
C ILE A 127 -3.94 -0.42 2.76
N GLU A 128 -2.93 -0.72 3.56
CA GLU A 128 -3.05 -0.76 5.00
C GLU A 128 -2.04 0.13 5.72
N ILE A 129 -2.43 0.49 6.93
CA ILE A 129 -1.59 1.20 7.89
C ILE A 129 -1.42 0.24 9.06
N ASP A 130 -0.22 -0.28 9.20
CA ASP A 130 0.14 -1.16 10.29
C ASP A 130 0.09 -0.44 11.63
N SER A 131 -0.84 -0.86 12.48
CA SER A 131 -1.00 -0.32 13.83
C SER A 131 -0.13 -1.01 14.88
N TRP A 132 0.72 -1.97 14.49
CA TRP A 132 1.47 -2.80 15.45
C TRP A 132 2.77 -2.16 15.95
N ILE A 133 3.27 -1.09 15.32
CA ILE A 133 4.39 -0.29 15.84
C ILE A 133 3.87 0.91 16.64
N ILE A 134 3.22 0.63 17.76
CA ILE A 134 2.90 1.70 18.72
C ILE A 134 4.19 1.97 19.51
N GLN A 135 4.81 3.14 19.32
CA GLN A 135 5.88 3.55 20.22
C GLN A 135 5.31 3.69 21.61
N SER A 136 5.98 3.12 22.61
CA SER A 136 5.49 2.90 23.97
C SER A 136 5.11 4.17 24.75
N ASP A 137 5.36 5.36 24.18
CA ASP A 137 5.04 6.67 24.72
C ASP A 137 3.88 7.38 23.99
N ASP A 138 3.35 6.82 22.90
CA ASP A 138 2.24 7.42 22.18
C ASP A 138 0.90 6.98 22.77
N THR A 139 0.29 7.89 23.53
CA THR A 139 -1.01 7.70 24.19
C THR A 139 -2.18 8.12 23.30
N LYS A 140 -1.91 8.60 22.08
CA LYS A 140 -2.94 8.89 21.10
C LYS A 140 -3.27 7.61 20.33
N ASN A 141 -4.55 7.41 20.01
CA ASN A 141 -4.90 6.46 18.97
C ASN A 141 -4.33 7.03 17.67
N PRO A 142 -3.33 6.39 17.03
CA PRO A 142 -2.76 6.92 15.82
C PRO A 142 -3.82 6.97 14.73
N ILE A 143 -4.06 8.15 14.15
CA ILE A 143 -4.94 8.32 12.99
C ILE A 143 -4.07 8.63 11.79
N SER A 144 -3.43 7.61 11.24
CA SER A 144 -2.79 7.77 9.93
C SER A 144 -3.87 7.83 8.86
N THR A 145 -3.75 8.80 7.95
CA THR A 145 -4.76 9.06 6.91
C THR A 145 -4.12 8.87 5.54
N ILE A 146 -4.81 8.23 4.60
CA ILE A 146 -4.34 8.02 3.23
C ILE A 146 -5.22 8.81 2.25
N ARG A 147 -4.63 9.42 1.23
CA ARG A 147 -5.36 10.09 0.15
C ARG A 147 -4.60 10.00 -1.19
N ASN A 148 -5.21 10.54 -2.23
CA ASN A 148 -4.60 10.67 -3.57
C ASN A 148 -4.06 9.34 -4.10
N ILE A 149 -4.73 8.23 -3.78
CA ILE A 149 -4.36 6.91 -4.25
C ILE A 149 -4.50 6.88 -5.78
N GLN A 150 -3.45 6.47 -6.46
CA GLN A 150 -3.43 6.27 -7.91
C GLN A 150 -2.91 4.88 -8.23
N ILE A 151 -3.57 4.21 -9.16
CA ILE A 151 -3.14 2.95 -9.75
C ILE A 151 -2.99 3.17 -11.24
N ASN A 152 -1.81 2.91 -11.79
CA ASN A 152 -1.46 3.20 -13.17
C ASN A 152 -1.68 4.68 -13.56
N GLY A 153 -1.47 5.59 -12.62
CA GLY A 153 -1.73 7.03 -12.78
C GLY A 153 -3.21 7.42 -12.84
N MET A 154 -4.12 6.48 -12.59
CA MET A 154 -5.56 6.73 -12.51
C MET A 154 -5.96 6.89 -11.03
N PRO A 155 -6.69 7.95 -10.65
CA PRO A 155 -7.18 8.10 -9.28
C PRO A 155 -8.15 6.97 -8.94
N VAL A 156 -8.00 6.42 -7.73
CA VAL A 156 -8.93 5.45 -7.18
C VAL A 156 -10.05 6.18 -6.46
N GLU A 157 -11.29 6.02 -6.95
CA GLU A 157 -12.48 6.46 -6.22
C GLU A 157 -12.91 5.36 -5.26
N VAL A 158 -12.81 5.63 -3.95
CA VAL A 158 -13.36 4.75 -2.92
C VAL A 158 -14.85 5.00 -2.81
N SER A 159 -15.65 4.14 -3.43
CA SER A 159 -17.10 4.11 -3.21
C SER A 159 -17.40 3.16 -2.06
N LEU A 160 -17.74 3.71 -0.89
CA LEU A 160 -18.24 2.91 0.22
C LEU A 160 -19.67 2.47 -0.11
N GLN A 161 -19.86 1.18 -0.42
CA GLN A 161 -21.19 0.57 -0.40
C GLN A 161 -21.44 0.07 1.02
N PRO A 162 -22.28 0.73 1.84
CA PRO A 162 -22.65 0.16 3.12
C PRO A 162 -23.31 -1.20 2.90
N LEU A 163 -23.03 -2.15 3.79
CA LEU A 163 -23.93 -3.28 4.01
C LEU A 163 -25.31 -2.72 4.32
N ASP A 164 -26.38 -3.38 3.86
CA ASP A 164 -27.80 -2.94 3.98
C ASP A 164 -28.25 -2.54 5.42
N SER A 165 -27.40 -2.74 6.43
CA SER A 165 -27.64 -2.43 7.85
C SER A 165 -26.68 -1.37 8.45
N LEU A 166 -25.78 -0.74 7.70
CA LEU A 166 -24.96 0.36 8.22
C LEU A 166 -25.66 1.70 7.99
N GLU A 167 -26.24 2.26 9.04
CA GLU A 167 -26.66 3.65 9.04
C GLU A 167 -25.40 4.53 9.19
N PHE A 168 -25.14 5.39 8.21
CA PHE A 168 -24.18 6.47 8.37
C PHE A 168 -24.85 7.81 8.11
N ASN A 169 -24.30 8.84 8.75
CA ASN A 169 -24.64 10.21 8.40
C ASN A 169 -23.69 10.70 7.32
N VAL A 170 -24.24 11.30 6.27
CA VAL A 170 -23.48 12.14 5.35
C VAL A 170 -23.78 13.58 5.72
N GLU A 171 -22.78 14.27 6.25
CA GLU A 171 -22.84 15.71 6.44
C GLU A 171 -22.01 16.37 5.35
N THR A 172 -22.65 17.27 4.60
CA THR A 172 -22.00 18.07 3.57
C THR A 172 -22.01 19.51 4.01
N GLU A 173 -20.83 20.06 4.27
CA GLU A 173 -20.67 21.48 4.58
C GLU A 173 -20.18 22.24 3.34
N PHE A 174 -20.83 23.38 3.06
CA PHE A 174 -20.41 24.29 2.02
C PHE A 174 -19.67 25.46 2.65
N ALA A 175 -18.36 25.50 2.50
CA ALA A 175 -17.56 26.67 2.84
C ALA A 175 -17.41 27.55 1.59
N ILE A 176 -17.94 28.78 1.66
CA ILE A 176 -17.66 29.83 0.68
C ILE A 176 -16.39 30.54 1.16
N ASP A 177 -15.28 30.28 0.48
CA ASP A 177 -14.06 31.03 0.75
C ASP A 177 -14.11 32.38 0.04
N ILE A 178 -13.53 33.42 0.64
CA ILE A 178 -13.74 34.83 0.24
C ILE A 178 -12.94 35.22 -1.02
N VAL A 179 -12.36 34.24 -1.71
CA VAL A 179 -11.70 34.37 -3.02
C VAL A 179 -12.73 34.00 -4.11
N PRO A 180 -12.89 34.79 -5.20
CA PRO A 180 -14.03 34.58 -6.09
C PRO A 180 -13.97 33.20 -6.76
N ASN A 181 -15.03 32.41 -6.52
CA ASN A 181 -15.39 31.17 -7.22
C ASN A 181 -14.66 29.87 -6.83
N ILE A 182 -14.13 29.76 -5.60
CA ILE A 182 -13.72 28.45 -5.07
C ILE A 182 -14.79 27.96 -4.09
N TYR A 183 -15.40 26.83 -4.43
CA TYR A 183 -16.29 26.09 -3.53
C TYR A 183 -15.50 24.89 -3.01
N THR A 184 -15.29 24.84 -1.70
CA THR A 184 -14.75 23.64 -1.05
C THR A 184 -15.93 22.82 -0.55
N ILE A 185 -16.07 21.61 -1.09
CA ILE A 185 -17.05 20.63 -0.61
C ILE A 185 -16.29 19.66 0.29
N THR A 186 -16.63 19.67 1.57
CA THR A 186 -16.15 18.66 2.51
C THR A 186 -17.30 17.71 2.79
N THR A 187 -17.08 16.44 2.48
CA THR A 187 -18.02 15.36 2.79
C THR A 187 -17.42 14.56 3.93
N THR A 188 -18.11 14.56 5.07
CA THR A 188 -17.77 13.71 6.22
C THR A 188 -18.72 12.53 6.23
N VAL A 189 -18.17 11.33 6.36
CA VAL A 189 -18.94 10.09 6.51
C VAL A 189 -18.69 9.57 7.92
N ASP A 190 -19.71 9.67 8.76
CA ASP A 190 -19.66 9.19 10.14
C ASP A 190 -20.49 7.91 10.28
N LEU A 191 -19.83 6.86 10.73
CA LEU A 191 -20.45 5.57 11.10
C LEU A 191 -21.31 5.77 12.36
N ARG A 192 -22.55 5.25 12.38
CA ARG A 192 -23.36 5.15 13.60
C ARG A 192 -23.33 3.75 14.21
#